data_AF-A0A2N6II79-F1
#
_entry.id   AF-A0A2N6II79-F1
#
_cell.length_a   1.000
_cell.length_b   1.000
_cell.length_c   1.000
_cell.angle_alpha   90.00
_cell.angle_beta   90.00
_cell.angle_gamma   90.00
#
_symmetry.space_group_name_H-M   'P 1'
#
loop_
_entity.id
_entity.type
_entity.pdbx_description
1 polymer ?
#
loop_
_entity_poly.entity_id
_entity_poly.type
_entity_poly.pdbx_seq_one_letter_code
_entity_poly.pdbx_strand_id
1 'polypeptide(L)'
;TPTSASWLNMVERFFRSLTTDRLQRGVFRSVHELTVAIHEYIAAHNQNPKPFVWTAKANDILQKVIRANRSLSSKNNEALH
;
A
#
# COMPACT_ATOMS: atom_id res chain seq x y z
N THR A 1 4.35 -11.43 -7.27
CA THR A 1 4.00 -10.46 -6.21
C THR A 1 4.91 -10.69 -5.03
N PRO A 2 5.61 -9.68 -4.47
CA PRO A 2 6.42 -9.91 -3.28
C PRO A 2 5.50 -10.20 -2.08
N THR A 3 5.67 -11.35 -1.44
CA THR A 3 4.86 -11.85 -0.31
C THR A 3 5.02 -11.01 0.98
N SER A 4 5.92 -10.02 1.00
CA SER A 4 6.17 -9.11 2.12
C SER A 4 5.50 -7.72 1.97
N ALA A 5 4.99 -7.37 0.79
CA ALA A 5 4.45 -6.03 0.50
C ALA A 5 2.96 -6.08 0.14
N SER A 6 2.15 -6.83 0.91
CA SER A 6 0.71 -6.91 0.67
C SER A 6 0.00 -5.55 0.76
N TRP A 7 0.53 -4.63 1.58
CA TRP A 7 0.06 -3.26 1.71
C TRP A 7 0.34 -2.42 0.44
N LEU A 8 1.49 -2.67 -0.24
CA LEU A 8 1.82 -1.98 -1.48
C LEU A 8 0.84 -2.35 -2.59
N ASN A 9 0.41 -3.62 -2.65
CA ASN A 9 -0.66 -4.04 -3.56
C ASN A 9 -1.99 -3.30 -3.30
N MET A 10 -2.30 -2.90 -2.06
CA MET A 10 -3.48 -2.07 -1.79
C MET A 10 -3.31 -0.66 -2.33
N VAL A 11 -2.15 -0.05 -2.11
CA VAL A 11 -1.81 1.29 -2.60
C VAL A 11 -1.82 1.32 -4.14
N GLU A 12 -1.20 0.33 -4.79
CA GLU A 12 -1.19 0.18 -6.25
C GLU A 12 -2.61 0.05 -6.83
N ARG A 13 -3.49 -0.71 -6.17
CA ARG A 13 -4.89 -0.86 -6.58
C ARG A 13 -5.69 0.42 -6.43
N PHE A 14 -5.50 1.14 -5.32
CA PHE A 14 -6.13 2.44 -5.12
C PHE A 14 -5.76 3.42 -6.23
N PHE A 15 -4.46 3.57 -6.52
CA PHE A 15 -4.01 4.49 -7.56
C PHE A 15 -4.46 4.06 -8.97
N ARG A 16 -4.56 2.76 -9.22
CA ARG A 16 -5.16 2.25 -10.46
C ARG A 16 -6.62 2.71 -10.60
N SER A 17 -7.43 2.54 -9.56
CA SER A 17 -8.84 2.97 -9.58
C SER A 17 -8.98 4.48 -9.72
N LEU A 18 -8.24 5.28 -8.96
CA LEU A 18 -8.22 6.74 -9.11
C LEU A 18 -7.89 7.16 -10.55
N THR A 19 -6.91 6.50 -11.17
CA THR A 19 -6.49 6.79 -12.54
C THR A 19 -7.60 6.48 -13.55
N THR A 20 -8.18 5.28 -13.50
CA THR A 20 -9.18 4.84 -14.48
C THR A 20 -10.55 5.49 -14.29
N ASP A 21 -10.94 5.78 -13.05
CA ASP A 21 -12.27 6.28 -12.73
C ASP A 21 -12.35 7.81 -12.81
N ARG A 22 -11.29 8.52 -12.39
CA ARG A 22 -11.30 9.99 -12.28
C ARG A 22 -10.35 10.67 -13.25
N LEU A 23 -9.08 10.26 -13.31
CA LEU A 23 -8.05 11.02 -14.03
C LEU A 23 -8.14 10.87 -15.56
N GLN A 24 -8.30 9.63 -16.06
CA GLN A 24 -8.39 9.37 -17.51
C GLN A 24 -9.70 9.86 -18.14
N ARG A 25 -10.72 10.12 -17.32
CA ARG A 25 -12.05 10.58 -17.77
C ARG A 25 -12.27 12.08 -17.56
N GLY A 26 -11.39 12.74 -16.81
CA GLY A 26 -11.48 14.16 -16.50
C GLY A 26 -10.67 15.01 -17.47
N VAL A 27 -11.17 16.22 -17.74
CA VAL A 27 -10.40 17.30 -18.36
C VAL A 27 -10.27 18.40 -17.32
N PHE A 28 -9.05 18.70 -16.91
CA PHE A 28 -8.76 19.69 -15.87
C PHE A 28 -8.09 20.90 -16.51
N ARG A 29 -8.67 22.08 -16.30
CA ARG A 29 -8.17 23.36 -16.83
C ARG A 29 -7.16 24.03 -15.91
N SER A 30 -6.99 23.51 -14.70
CA SER A 30 -6.00 24.00 -13.74
C SER A 30 -5.55 22.90 -12.77
N VAL A 31 -4.38 23.12 -12.15
CA VAL A 31 -3.89 22.24 -11.06
C VAL A 31 -4.85 22.25 -9.87
N HIS A 32 -5.45 23.41 -9.57
CA HIS A 32 -6.42 23.51 -8.47
C HIS A 32 -7.63 22.59 -8.70
N GLU A 33 -8.17 22.59 -9.92
CA GLU A 33 -9.29 21.73 -10.30
C GLU A 33 -8.93 20.23 -10.19
N LEU A 34 -7.72 19.85 -10.61
CA LEU A 34 -7.22 18.49 -10.43
C LEU A 34 -7.12 18.10 -8.95
N THR A 35 -6.57 18.98 -8.11
CA THR A 35 -6.43 18.73 -6.66
C THR A 35 -7.80 18.54 -6.00
N VAL A 36 -8.78 19.39 -6.33
CA VAL A 36 -10.15 19.26 -5.84
C VAL A 36 -10.74 17.91 -6.27
N ALA A 37 -10.61 17.55 -7.55
CA ALA A 37 -11.12 16.30 -8.08
C ALA A 37 -10.51 15.04 -7.41
N ILE A 38 -9.24 15.09 -7.02
CA ILE A 38 -8.58 14.02 -6.26
C ILE A 38 -9.14 13.96 -4.83
N HIS A 39 -9.29 15.09 -4.14
CA HIS A 39 -9.85 15.14 -2.80
C HIS A 39 -11.29 14.63 -2.75
N GLU A 40 -12.12 15.03 -3.72
CA GLU A 40 -13.49 14.53 -3.87
C GLU A 40 -13.52 13.01 -4.06
N TYR A 41 -12.62 12.48 -4.92
CA TYR A 41 -12.53 11.05 -5.15
C TYR A 41 -12.15 10.29 -3.87
N ILE A 42 -11.17 10.79 -3.11
CA ILE A 42 -10.75 10.22 -1.83
C ILE A 42 -11.92 10.24 -0.84
N ALA A 43 -12.62 11.37 -0.71
CA ALA A 43 -13.75 11.51 0.20
C ALA A 43 -14.88 10.53 -0.15
N ALA A 44 -15.25 10.43 -1.43
CA ALA A 44 -16.27 9.49 -1.89
C ALA A 44 -15.83 8.02 -1.71
N HIS A 45 -14.57 7.69 -2.00
CA HIS A 45 -14.02 6.35 -1.81
C HIS A 45 -14.05 5.92 -0.34
N ASN A 46 -13.80 6.86 0.58
CA ASN A 46 -13.80 6.61 2.02
C ASN A 46 -15.19 6.51 2.66
N GLN A 47 -16.27 6.94 1.98
CA GLN A 47 -17.64 6.80 2.50
C GLN A 47 -18.13 5.35 2.53
N ASN A 48 -17.70 4.52 1.58
CA ASN A 48 -17.95 3.09 1.58
C ASN A 48 -16.66 2.35 1.24
N PRO A 49 -15.70 2.30 2.18
CA PRO A 49 -14.39 1.75 1.89
C PRO A 49 -14.58 0.26 1.62
N LYS A 50 -14.16 -0.21 0.43
CA LYS A 50 -14.08 -1.65 0.19
C LYS A 50 -12.96 -2.20 1.05
N PRO A 51 -13.26 -2.94 2.14
CA PRO A 51 -12.22 -3.39 3.04
C PRO A 51 -11.39 -4.42 2.28
N PHE A 52 -10.10 -4.17 2.13
CA PHE A 52 -9.20 -5.23 1.71
C PHE A 52 -8.99 -6.15 2.92
N VAL A 53 -9.52 -7.37 2.84
CA VAL A 53 -9.36 -8.34 3.93
C VAL A 53 -7.90 -8.75 3.99
N TRP A 54 -7.26 -8.41 5.10
CA TRP A 54 -5.91 -8.84 5.39
C TRP A 54 -5.89 -10.37 5.56
N THR A 55 -5.27 -11.09 4.61
CA THR A 55 -5.23 -12.57 4.61
C THR A 55 -4.04 -13.15 5.35
N ALA A 56 -3.01 -12.35 5.65
CA ALA A 56 -1.84 -12.83 6.36
C ALA A 56 -2.17 -13.05 7.84
N LYS A 57 -1.89 -14.25 8.38
CA LYS A 57 -2.17 -14.50 9.79
C LYS A 57 -1.17 -13.76 10.65
N ALA A 58 -1.58 -13.27 11.82
CA ALA A 58 -0.68 -12.63 12.79
C ALA A 58 0.55 -13.51 13.08
N ASN A 59 0.35 -14.84 13.19
CA ASN A 59 1.43 -15.79 13.38
C ASN A 59 2.44 -15.79 12.21
N ASP A 60 1.99 -15.68 10.97
CA ASP A 60 2.88 -15.64 9.80
C ASP A 60 3.74 -14.37 9.78
N ILE A 61 3.18 -13.26 10.25
CA ILE A 61 3.90 -11.98 10.42
C ILE A 61 4.97 -12.13 11.50
N LEU A 62 4.60 -12.65 12.67
CA LEU A 62 5.53 -12.86 13.79
C LEU A 62 6.68 -13.80 13.39
N GLN A 63 6.39 -14.90 12.70
CA GLN A 63 7.42 -15.82 12.21
C GLN A 63 8.37 -15.15 11.21
N LYS A 64 7.87 -14.28 10.33
CA LYS A 64 8.72 -13.48 9.43
C LYS A 64 9.64 -12.54 10.22
N VAL A 65 9.12 -11.82 11.20
CA VAL A 65 9.92 -10.91 12.05
C VAL A 65 11.02 -11.67 12.79
N ILE A 66 10.69 -12.82 13.39
CA ILE A 66 11.66 -13.68 14.09
C ILE A 66 12.77 -14.16 13.15
N ARG A 67 12.44 -14.57 11.92
CA ARG A 67 13.44 -14.99 10.91
C ARG A 67 14.35 -13.84 10.49
N ALA A 68 13.78 -12.66 10.25
CA ALA A 68 14.54 -11.47 9.89
C ALA A 68 15.51 -11.05 11.01
N ASN A 69 15.05 -11.02 12.26
CA ASN A 69 15.90 -10.70 13.42
C ASN A 69 17.02 -11.72 13.61
N ARG A 70 16.75 -13.02 13.41
CA ARG A 70 17.80 -14.06 13.46
C ARG A 70 18.87 -13.85 12.39
N SER A 71 18.46 -13.56 11.15
CA SER A 71 19.41 -13.29 10.06
C SER A 71 20.21 -12.01 10.27
N LEU A 72 19.61 -10.97 10.85
CA LEU A 72 20.33 -9.74 11.19
C LEU A 72 21.34 -9.98 12.31
N SER A 73 20.95 -10.71 13.36
CA SER A 73 21.85 -11.01 14.47
C SER A 73 23.01 -11.91 14.04
N SER A 74 22.80 -12.88 13.14
CA SER A 74 23.90 -13.70 12.63
C SER A 74 24.90 -12.87 11.83
N LYS A 75 24.43 -11.98 10.95
CA LYS A 75 25.29 -11.07 10.17
C LYS A 75 26.09 -10.10 11.06
N ASN A 76 25.47 -9.58 12.12
CA ASN A 76 26.18 -8.71 13.07
C ASN A 76 27.29 -9.47 13.81
N ASN A 77 27.07 -10.75 14.13
CA ASN A 77 28.10 -11.57 14.77
C ASN A 77 29.23 -11.95 13.80
N GLU A 78 28.93 -12.19 12.52
CA GLU A 78 29.93 -12.42 11.47
C GLU A 78 30.79 -11.18 11.19
N ALA A 79 30.23 -9.97 11.30
CA ALA A 79 30.97 -8.72 11.09
C ALA A 79 31.88 -8.31 12.26
N LEU A 80 31.77 -9.00 13.40
CA LEU A 80 32.60 -8.78 14.60
C LEU A 80 33.75 -9.79 14.72
N HIS A 81 33.86 -10.73 13.78
CA HIS A 81 34.98 -11.66 13.61
C HIS A 81 35.81 -11.29 12.37
#